data_AF-A0AAU3CS66-F1
#
_entry.id   AF-A0AAU3CS66-F1
#
_cell.length_a   1.000
_cell.length_b   1.000
_cell.length_c   1.000
_cell.angle_alpha   90.00
_cell.angle_beta   90.00
_cell.angle_gamma   90.00
#
_symmetry.space_group_name_H-M   'P 1'
#
loop_
_entity.id
_entity.type
_entity.pdbx_description
1 polymer ?
#
loop_
_entity_poly.entity_id
_entity_poly.type
_entity_poly.pdbx_seq_one_letter_code
_entity_poly.pdbx_strand_id
1 'polypeptide(L)'
;MSSLLSRQMAAHREDTSVGELLSAVTSDVQTLFRQELELARTEVKQEATKAGKAAGMYGGAGFAGYMVLLFLSLAAVLGLSNVMDGGWAALIVTAVWAVVGAVLYQKGRARMRTVEPKPEQTVETLKENAQWARHPIR
;
A
#
# COMPACT_ATOMS: atom_id res chain seq x y z
N MET A 1 7.84 -69.41 10.24
CA MET A 1 6.80 -68.37 10.18
C MET A 1 7.34 -66.96 9.84
N SER A 2 8.62 -66.83 9.45
CA SER A 2 9.29 -65.57 9.12
C SER A 2 9.45 -65.31 7.61
N SER A 3 9.25 -66.31 6.75
CA SER A 3 9.42 -66.21 5.30
C SER A 3 8.18 -65.72 4.54
N LEU A 4 7.03 -65.60 5.21
CA LEU A 4 5.79 -65.08 4.62
C LEU A 4 5.67 -63.56 4.74
N LEU A 5 6.35 -62.95 5.72
CA LEU A 5 6.37 -61.49 5.92
C LEU A 5 7.30 -60.78 4.92
N SER A 6 8.38 -61.44 4.48
CA SER A 6 9.32 -60.88 3.49
C SER A 6 8.74 -60.85 2.08
N ARG A 7 7.84 -61.78 1.72
CA ARG A 7 7.14 -61.76 0.42
C ARG A 7 6.07 -60.67 0.32
N GLN A 8 5.42 -60.32 1.43
CA GLN A 8 4.42 -59.25 1.45
C GLN A 8 5.04 -57.84 1.32
N MET A 9 6.29 -57.65 1.76
CA MET A 9 6.98 -56.36 1.65
C MET A 9 7.59 -56.08 0.27
N ALA A 10 7.89 -57.13 -0.51
CA ALA A 10 8.44 -56.99 -1.88
C ALA A 10 7.34 -56.69 -2.92
N ALA A 11 6.14 -57.30 -2.78
CA ALA A 11 5.02 -57.07 -3.70
C ALA A 11 4.37 -55.67 -3.57
N HIS A 12 4.79 -54.87 -2.60
CA HIS A 12 4.26 -53.50 -2.39
C HIS A 12 5.22 -52.41 -2.91
N ARG A 13 6.33 -52.78 -3.56
CA ARG A 13 7.38 -51.84 -4.00
C ARG A 13 7.63 -51.78 -5.51
N GLU A 14 7.02 -52.64 -6.32
CA GLU A 14 7.30 -52.70 -7.77
C GLU A 14 6.24 -52.05 -8.67
N ASP A 15 5.08 -51.65 -8.14
CA ASP A 15 3.98 -51.08 -8.95
C ASP A 15 3.59 -49.64 -8.54
N THR A 16 4.53 -48.79 -8.12
CA THR A 16 4.25 -47.35 -8.13
C THR A 16 4.23 -46.90 -9.58
N SER A 17 3.04 -46.91 -10.18
CA SER A 17 2.87 -46.60 -11.60
C SER A 17 3.31 -45.17 -11.88
N VAL A 18 3.81 -44.90 -13.09
CA VAL A 18 4.15 -43.55 -13.56
C VAL A 18 2.97 -42.57 -13.39
N GLY A 19 1.73 -43.07 -13.45
CA GLY A 19 0.53 -42.29 -13.20
C GLY A 19 0.36 -41.87 -11.73
N GLU A 20 0.81 -42.69 -10.79
CA GLU A 20 0.76 -42.39 -9.35
C GLU A 20 1.81 -41.36 -8.97
N LEU A 21 3.01 -41.44 -9.56
CA LEU A 21 4.06 -40.43 -9.41
C LEU A 21 3.65 -39.07 -10.01
N LEU A 22 3.03 -39.07 -11.20
CA LEU A 22 2.53 -37.85 -11.83
C LEU A 22 1.40 -37.21 -11.02
N SER A 23 0.52 -38.04 -10.44
CA SER A 23 -0.54 -37.58 -9.53
C SER A 23 0.04 -36.95 -8.27
N ALA A 24 1.06 -37.56 -7.67
CA ALA A 24 1.76 -37.02 -6.51
C ALA A 24 2.43 -35.65 -6.81
N VAL A 25 3.18 -35.54 -7.90
CA VAL A 25 3.82 -34.28 -8.31
C VAL A 25 2.79 -33.18 -8.58
N THR A 26 1.68 -33.50 -9.23
CA THR A 26 0.59 -32.54 -9.48
C THR A 26 -0.04 -32.05 -8.18
N SER A 27 -0.23 -32.96 -7.23
CA SER A 27 -0.73 -32.65 -5.88
C SER A 27 0.25 -31.75 -5.11
N ASP A 28 1.55 -32.00 -5.22
CA ASP A 28 2.60 -31.19 -4.58
C ASP A 28 2.67 -29.79 -5.17
N VAL A 29 2.61 -29.65 -6.50
CA VAL A 29 2.56 -28.34 -7.18
C VAL A 29 1.31 -27.56 -6.76
N GLN A 30 0.14 -28.21 -6.69
CA GLN A 30 -1.08 -27.57 -6.20
C GLN A 30 -0.93 -27.12 -4.74
N THR A 31 -0.23 -27.90 -3.92
CA THR A 31 0.04 -27.57 -2.52
C THR A 31 0.98 -26.36 -2.41
N LEU A 32 2.07 -26.33 -3.18
CA LEU A 32 2.99 -25.18 -3.24
C LEU A 32 2.28 -23.91 -3.70
N PHE A 33 1.44 -24.00 -4.72
CA PHE A 33 0.69 -22.84 -5.21
C PHE A 33 -0.25 -22.28 -4.14
N ARG A 34 -0.93 -23.16 -3.38
CA ARG A 34 -1.76 -22.73 -2.24
C ARG A 34 -0.93 -22.07 -1.15
N GLN A 35 0.26 -22.59 -0.87
CA GLN A 35 1.18 -22.02 0.12
C GLN A 35 1.71 -20.65 -0.29
N GLU A 36 2.10 -20.45 -1.55
CA GLU A 36 2.51 -19.14 -2.04
C GLU A 36 1.37 -18.12 -1.98
N LEU A 37 0.14 -18.53 -2.33
CA LEU A 37 -1.03 -17.68 -2.16
C LEU A 37 -1.29 -17.32 -0.71
N GLU A 38 -1.15 -18.27 0.21
CA GLU A 38 -1.32 -18.03 1.65
C GLU A 38 -0.23 -17.10 2.21
N LEU A 39 1.02 -17.29 1.77
CA LEU A 39 2.14 -16.43 2.13
C LEU A 39 1.94 -15.01 1.59
N ALA A 40 1.63 -14.86 0.29
CA ALA A 40 1.37 -13.57 -0.34
C ALA A 40 0.20 -12.86 0.33
N ARG A 41 -0.88 -13.58 0.66
CA ARG A 41 -2.02 -13.03 1.40
C ARG A 41 -1.59 -12.54 2.79
N THR A 42 -0.74 -13.29 3.47
CA THR A 42 -0.24 -12.93 4.80
C THR A 42 0.65 -11.69 4.73
N GLU A 43 1.58 -11.64 3.78
CA GLU A 43 2.47 -10.50 3.56
C GLU A 43 1.69 -9.23 3.20
N VAL A 44 0.74 -9.32 2.24
CA VAL A 44 -0.15 -8.21 1.90
C VAL A 44 -0.94 -7.72 3.12
N LYS A 45 -1.46 -8.63 3.96
CA LYS A 45 -2.18 -8.25 5.18
C LYS A 45 -1.27 -7.55 6.19
N GLN A 46 -0.03 -8.03 6.36
CA GLN A 46 0.95 -7.42 7.25
C GLN A 46 1.33 -6.01 6.76
N GLU A 47 1.63 -5.86 5.48
CA GLU A 47 1.95 -4.58 4.86
C GLU A 47 0.77 -3.61 4.92
N ALA A 48 -0.44 -4.06 4.61
CA ALA A 48 -1.65 -3.25 4.74
C ALA A 48 -1.87 -2.78 6.19
N THR A 49 -1.60 -3.64 7.18
CA THR A 49 -1.70 -3.27 8.59
C THR A 49 -0.65 -2.22 8.99
N LYS A 50 0.61 -2.38 8.54
CA LYS A 50 1.67 -1.39 8.78
C LYS A 50 1.32 -0.06 8.14
N ALA A 51 0.91 -0.06 6.87
CA ALA A 51 0.48 1.12 6.14
C ALA A 51 -0.73 1.79 6.82
N GLY A 52 -1.72 1.00 7.26
CA GLY A 52 -2.89 1.50 7.99
C GLY A 52 -2.53 2.16 9.32
N LYS A 53 -1.62 1.56 10.10
CA LYS A 53 -1.10 2.17 11.33
C LYS A 53 -0.35 3.47 11.05
N ALA A 54 0.52 3.48 10.05
CA ALA A 54 1.25 4.68 9.65
C ALA A 54 0.29 5.79 9.20
N ALA A 55 -0.69 5.48 8.35
CA ALA A 55 -1.72 6.42 7.93
C ALA A 55 -2.52 6.97 9.12
N GLY A 56 -2.87 6.11 10.09
CA GLY A 56 -3.53 6.51 11.33
C GLY A 56 -2.66 7.46 12.18
N MET A 57 -1.36 7.17 12.33
CA MET A 57 -0.42 8.03 13.04
C MET A 57 -0.24 9.39 12.35
N TYR A 58 -0.11 9.42 11.02
CA TYR A 58 -0.03 10.67 10.26
C TYR A 58 -1.34 11.46 10.32
N GLY A 59 -2.50 10.78 10.30
CA GLY A 59 -3.79 11.41 10.52
C GLY A 59 -3.88 12.07 11.90
N GLY A 60 -3.50 11.33 12.94
CA GLY A 60 -3.45 11.84 14.32
C GLY A 60 -2.47 13.01 14.48
N ALA A 61 -1.27 12.91 13.89
CA ALA A 61 -0.28 13.98 13.91
C ALA A 61 -0.78 15.24 13.16
N GLY A 62 -1.46 15.07 12.03
CA GLY A 62 -2.09 16.17 11.30
C GLY A 62 -3.17 16.87 12.13
N PHE A 63 -4.04 16.10 12.78
CA PHE A 63 -5.06 16.66 13.68
C PHE A 63 -4.44 17.38 14.89
N ALA A 64 -3.46 16.76 15.56
CA ALA A 64 -2.76 17.38 16.67
C ALA A 64 -2.06 18.68 16.25
N GLY A 65 -1.39 18.68 15.09
CA GLY A 65 -0.79 19.89 14.51
C GLY A 65 -1.81 20.99 14.23
N TYR A 66 -2.98 20.63 13.69
CA TYR A 66 -4.08 21.58 13.51
C TYR A 66 -4.58 22.17 14.83
N MET A 67 -4.74 21.36 15.88
CA MET A 67 -5.11 21.82 17.22
C MET A 67 -4.07 22.78 17.82
N VAL A 68 -2.77 22.50 17.65
CA VAL A 68 -1.71 23.41 18.08
C VAL A 68 -1.83 24.76 17.38
N LEU A 69 -2.05 24.78 16.06
CA LEU A 69 -2.20 26.01 15.28
C LEU A 69 -3.46 26.80 15.68
N LEU A 70 -4.55 26.10 16.01
CA LEU A 70 -5.78 26.70 16.52
C LEU A 70 -5.52 27.40 17.87
N PHE A 71 -4.95 26.70 18.85
CA PHE A 71 -4.67 27.27 20.16
C PHE A 71 -3.62 28.37 20.10
N LEU A 72 -2.61 28.25 19.23
CA LEU A 72 -1.63 29.31 19.01
C LEU A 72 -2.30 30.56 18.43
N SER A 73 -3.27 30.41 17.52
CA SER A 73 -4.03 31.54 16.97
C SER A 73 -4.87 32.23 18.05
N LEU A 74 -5.55 31.45 18.91
CA LEU A 74 -6.29 32.01 20.05
C LEU A 74 -5.35 32.73 21.03
N ALA A 75 -4.23 32.11 21.38
CA ALA A 75 -3.23 32.71 22.25
C ALA A 75 -2.65 34.01 21.66
N ALA A 76 -2.43 34.05 20.34
CA ALA A 76 -1.96 35.25 19.65
C ALA A 76 -3.00 36.37 19.70
N VAL A 77 -4.27 36.07 19.43
CA VAL A 77 -5.35 37.08 19.53
C VAL A 77 -5.48 37.60 20.96
N LEU A 78 -5.55 36.71 21.95
CA LEU A 78 -5.65 37.09 23.37
C LEU A 78 -4.41 37.88 23.82
N GLY A 79 -3.22 37.45 23.43
CA GLY A 79 -1.96 38.14 23.73
C GLY A 79 -1.95 39.56 23.18
N LEU A 80 -2.28 39.72 21.90
CA LEU A 80 -2.31 41.02 21.23
C LEU A 80 -3.43 41.91 21.78
N SER A 81 -4.54 41.32 22.22
CA SER A 81 -5.66 42.05 22.84
C SER A 81 -5.29 42.72 24.16
N ASN A 82 -4.15 42.40 24.79
CA ASN A 82 -3.66 43.12 25.97
C ASN A 82 -3.06 44.49 25.61
N VAL A 83 -2.70 44.73 24.35
CA VAL A 83 -2.04 45.97 23.89
C VAL A 83 -2.84 46.72 22.82
N MET A 84 -3.92 46.14 22.29
CA MET A 84 -4.82 46.75 21.33
C MET A 84 -6.24 46.16 21.45
N ASP A 85 -7.21 46.75 20.75
CA ASP A 85 -8.56 46.21 20.70
C ASP A 85 -8.61 44.80 20.06
N GLY A 86 -9.46 43.94 20.62
CA GLY A 86 -9.54 42.53 20.25
C GLY A 86 -9.99 42.28 18.81
N GLY A 87 -10.78 43.20 18.23
CA GLY A 87 -11.18 43.14 16.83
C GLY A 87 -9.98 43.31 15.89
N TRP A 88 -9.14 44.30 16.16
CA TRP A 88 -7.90 44.50 15.40
C TRP A 88 -6.90 43.35 15.58
N ALA A 89 -6.80 42.82 16.80
CA ALA A 89 -5.99 41.63 17.05
C ALA A 89 -6.43 40.42 16.21
N ALA A 90 -7.73 40.12 16.19
CA ALA A 90 -8.30 39.04 15.39
C ALA A 90 -8.08 39.26 13.88
N LEU A 91 -8.22 40.50 13.39
CA LEU A 91 -7.97 40.84 11.99
C LEU A 91 -6.51 40.62 11.58
N ILE A 92 -5.55 40.99 12.44
CA ILE A 92 -4.12 40.76 12.17
C ILE A 92 -3.82 39.26 12.05
N VAL A 93 -4.28 38.46 13.02
CA VAL A 93 -4.05 37.00 12.98
C VAL A 93 -4.74 36.36 11.78
N THR A 94 -5.93 36.84 11.41
CA THR A 94 -6.63 36.40 10.20
C THR A 94 -5.85 36.74 8.92
N ALA A 95 -5.27 37.94 8.84
CA ALA A 95 -4.46 38.34 7.71
C ALA A 95 -3.21 37.46 7.56
N VAL A 96 -2.57 37.07 8.66
CA VAL A 96 -1.44 36.11 8.63
C VAL A 96 -1.89 34.77 8.03
N TRP A 97 -3.03 34.23 8.48
CA TRP A 97 -3.57 32.99 7.92
C TRP A 97 -3.96 33.11 6.45
N ALA A 98 -4.49 34.25 6.02
CA ALA A 98 -4.81 34.51 4.61
C ALA A 98 -3.55 34.46 3.74
N VAL A 99 -2.43 35.04 4.20
CA VAL A 99 -1.14 34.98 3.50
C VAL A 99 -0.62 33.54 3.43
N VAL A 100 -0.62 32.82 4.55
CA VAL A 100 -0.21 31.40 4.59
C VAL A 100 -1.06 30.57 3.62
N GLY A 101 -2.38 30.74 3.65
CA GLY A 101 -3.31 30.06 2.76
C GLY A 101 -3.05 30.39 1.28
N ALA A 102 -2.83 31.66 0.94
CA ALA A 102 -2.52 32.08 -0.42
C ALA A 102 -1.21 31.47 -0.94
N VAL A 103 -0.18 31.38 -0.10
CA VAL A 103 1.10 30.74 -0.47
C VAL A 103 0.92 29.23 -0.67
N LEU A 104 0.24 28.55 0.25
CA LEU A 104 -0.01 27.11 0.16
C LEU A 104 -0.85 26.77 -1.07
N TYR A 105 -1.90 27.55 -1.34
CA TYR A 105 -2.74 27.39 -2.53
C TYR A 105 -1.92 27.53 -3.82
N GLN A 106 -1.06 28.56 -3.92
CA GLN A 106 -0.22 28.78 -5.09
C GLN A 106 0.78 27.63 -5.29
N LYS A 107 1.46 27.18 -4.24
CA LYS A 107 2.40 26.06 -4.30
C LYS A 107 1.69 24.75 -4.65
N GLY A 108 0.54 24.47 -4.04
CA GLY A 108 -0.27 23.29 -4.33
C GLY A 108 -0.74 23.27 -5.78
N ARG A 109 -1.27 24.40 -6.26
CA ARG A 109 -1.67 24.56 -7.66
C ARG A 109 -0.50 24.38 -8.63
N ALA A 110 0.68 24.92 -8.32
CA ALA A 110 1.88 24.74 -9.14
C ALA A 110 2.30 23.27 -9.19
N ARG A 111 2.28 22.57 -8.04
CA ARG A 111 2.64 21.15 -7.97
C ARG A 111 1.64 20.26 -8.70
N MET A 112 0.34 20.53 -8.61
CA MET A 112 -0.67 19.75 -9.34
C MET A 112 -0.48 19.83 -10.85
N ARG A 113 0.04 20.93 -11.38
CA ARG A 113 0.32 21.07 -12.83
C ARG A 113 1.47 20.18 -13.31
N THR A 114 2.31 19.68 -12.41
CA THR A 114 3.42 18.77 -12.74
C THR A 114 3.07 17.30 -12.48
N VAL A 115 1.87 17.00 -11.99
CA VAL A 115 1.44 15.62 -11.77
C VAL A 115 0.78 15.13 -13.05
N GLU A 116 1.42 14.18 -13.73
CA GLU A 116 0.82 13.47 -14.87
C GLU A 116 0.00 12.29 -14.34
N PRO A 117 -1.34 12.31 -14.44
CA PRO A 117 -2.20 11.27 -13.88
C PRO A 117 -2.18 9.95 -14.67
N LYS A 118 -1.60 9.95 -15.87
CA LYS A 118 -1.41 8.74 -16.67
C LYS A 118 0.08 8.47 -16.82
N PRO A 119 0.60 7.34 -16.34
CA PRO A 119 1.97 6.95 -16.62
C PRO A 119 2.08 6.56 -18.10
N GLU A 120 2.44 7.53 -18.95
CA GLU A 120 2.46 7.34 -20.42
C GLU A 120 3.36 6.17 -20.82
N GLN A 121 4.53 6.06 -20.19
CA GLN A 121 5.47 4.95 -20.42
C GLN A 121 4.86 3.58 -20.08
N THR A 122 4.15 3.46 -18.96
CA THR A 122 3.49 2.20 -18.59
C THR A 122 2.37 1.84 -19.57
N VAL A 123 1.60 2.83 -20.03
CA VAL A 123 0.54 2.61 -21.03
C VAL A 123 1.14 2.22 -22.38
N GLU A 124 2.27 2.80 -22.76
CA GLU A 124 2.99 2.49 -24.00
C GLU A 124 3.58 1.09 -23.98
N THR A 125 4.30 0.71 -22.91
CA THR A 125 4.83 -0.65 -22.74
C THR A 125 3.71 -1.70 -22.73
N LEU A 126 2.56 -1.42 -22.12
CA LEU A 126 1.41 -2.33 -22.17
C LEU A 126 0.81 -2.46 -23.59
N LYS A 127 0.81 -1.38 -24.38
CA LYS A 127 0.39 -1.43 -25.79
C LYS A 127 1.37 -2.22 -26.65
N GLU A 128 2.68 -2.02 -26.47
CA GLU A 128 3.72 -2.77 -27.18
C GLU A 128 3.64 -4.27 -26.87
N ASN A 129 3.51 -4.63 -25.59
CA ASN A 129 3.35 -6.02 -25.16
C ASN A 129 2.08 -6.65 -25.74
N ALA A 130 0.96 -5.91 -25.75
CA ALA A 130 -0.28 -6.37 -26.37
C ALA A 130 -0.17 -6.50 -27.89
N GLN A 131 0.61 -5.65 -28.56
CA GLN A 131 0.86 -5.73 -30.00
C GLN A 131 1.74 -6.94 -30.35
N TRP A 132 2.78 -7.20 -29.57
CA TRP A 132 3.63 -8.39 -29.72
C TRP A 132 2.83 -9.69 -29.55
N ALA A 133 1.94 -9.75 -28.55
CA ALA A 133 1.06 -10.91 -28.34
C ALA A 133 0.07 -11.15 -29.48
N ARG A 134 -0.29 -10.12 -30.27
CA ARG A 134 -1.18 -10.24 -31.44
C ARG A 134 -0.46 -10.66 -32.72
N HIS A 135 0.86 -10.42 -32.82
CA HIS A 135 1.67 -10.84 -33.95
C HIS A 135 2.87 -11.66 -33.48
N PRO A 136 2.64 -12.85 -32.90
CA PRO A 136 3.73 -13.75 -32.55
C PRO A 136 4.45 -14.13 -33.86
N ILE A 137 5.67 -13.64 -34.01
CA ILE A 137 6.55 -13.97 -35.12
C ILE A 137 6.75 -15.49 -35.08
N ARG A 138 6.30 -16.20 -36.12
CA ARG A 138 6.56 -17.63 -36.29
C ARG A 138 8.03 -17.87 -36.64
#